data_AF-A0A4Q2XX58-F1
#
_entry.id   AF-A0A4Q2XX58-F1
#
_cell.length_a   1.000
_cell.length_b   1.000
_cell.length_c   1.000
_cell.angle_alpha   90.00
_cell.angle_beta   90.00
_cell.angle_gamma   90.00
#
_symmetry.space_group_name_H-M   'P 1'
#
loop_
_entity.id
_entity.type
_entity.pdbx_description
1 polymer ?
#
loop_
_entity_poly.entity_id
_entity_poly.type
_entity_poly.pdbx_seq_one_letter_code
_entity_poly.pdbx_strand_id
1 'polypeptide(L)'
;MNQRLQDEVARFRTWAIGREGSYGEWECDYNDWSAFWKASENAIAEAERGQLDSDDALNLLYGIARENETQWLRRFLIGYPRTLRSLAIRSASYPDGDAKWQLACSIADACLPDAVEILQPFLRDEDEYVRRRSLLALSPLCPSQAELLAITGIDSANEYSRMAALEVLHDIGSDHFSDAALRLCADPNEYVPKRAEELIK
;
A
#
# COMPACT_ATOMS: atom_id res chain seq x y z
N MET A 1 -31.55 -8.51 4.44
CA MET A 1 -31.02 -8.25 3.08
C MET A 1 -29.54 -7.96 3.24
N ASN A 2 -28.65 -8.65 2.52
CA ASN A 2 -27.26 -8.18 2.41
C ASN A 2 -27.29 -6.87 1.62
N GLN A 3 -26.74 -5.79 2.19
CA GLN A 3 -26.58 -4.50 1.50
C GLN A 3 -25.51 -4.64 0.41
N ARG A 4 -25.73 -4.00 -0.73
CA ARG A 4 -24.77 -4.01 -1.84
C ARG A 4 -23.64 -3.03 -1.55
N LEU A 5 -22.43 -3.33 -2.03
CA LEU A 5 -21.26 -2.47 -1.87
C LEU A 5 -21.52 -1.03 -2.33
N GLN A 6 -22.15 -0.87 -3.50
CA GLN A 6 -22.52 0.44 -4.04
C GLN A 6 -23.33 1.31 -3.06
N ASP A 7 -24.22 0.70 -2.27
CA ASP A 7 -25.10 1.42 -1.36
C ASP A 7 -24.31 1.92 -0.14
N GLU A 8 -23.38 1.09 0.36
CA GLU A 8 -22.49 1.44 1.46
C GLU A 8 -21.46 2.49 1.06
N VAL A 9 -20.92 2.41 -0.16
CA VAL A 9 -20.04 3.47 -0.70
C VAL A 9 -20.80 4.77 -0.87
N ALA A 10 -22.03 4.74 -1.39
CA ALA A 10 -22.86 5.95 -1.51
C ALA A 10 -23.16 6.56 -0.13
N ARG A 11 -23.42 5.72 0.88
CA ARG A 11 -23.63 6.15 2.26
C ARG A 11 -22.38 6.79 2.87
N PHE A 12 -21.22 6.17 2.70
CA PHE A 12 -19.95 6.75 3.13
C PHE A 12 -19.70 8.11 2.45
N ARG A 13 -19.85 8.18 1.12
CA ARG A 13 -19.67 9.43 0.36
C ARG A 13 -20.61 10.53 0.84
N THR A 14 -21.86 10.20 1.14
CA THR A 14 -22.83 11.17 1.67
C THR A 14 -22.41 11.68 3.04
N TRP A 15 -21.94 10.79 3.91
CA TRP A 15 -21.40 11.17 5.22
C TRP A 15 -20.11 12.01 5.09
N ALA A 16 -19.25 11.71 4.12
CA ALA A 16 -17.99 12.43 3.90
C ALA A 16 -18.16 13.89 3.44
N ILE A 17 -19.35 14.28 2.94
CA ILE A 17 -19.61 15.65 2.49
C ILE A 17 -19.36 16.64 3.64
N GLY A 18 -18.44 17.56 3.42
CA GLY A 18 -18.03 18.59 4.38
C GLY A 18 -17.08 18.10 5.49
N ARG A 19 -16.64 16.84 5.44
CA ARG A 19 -15.68 16.22 6.37
C ARG A 19 -14.38 15.80 5.69
N GLU A 20 -14.44 15.51 4.40
CA GLU A 20 -13.28 15.04 3.64
C GLU A 20 -12.09 15.99 3.75
N GLY A 21 -10.97 15.48 4.24
CA GLY A 21 -9.73 16.23 4.44
C GLY A 21 -9.81 17.31 5.54
N SER A 22 -10.82 17.28 6.41
CA SER A 22 -10.96 18.27 7.49
C SER A 22 -9.82 18.19 8.52
N TYR A 23 -9.29 17.00 8.75
CA TYR A 23 -8.07 16.71 9.51
C TYR A 23 -7.52 15.34 9.09
N GLY A 24 -6.36 14.92 9.60
CA GLY A 24 -5.83 13.58 9.31
C GLY A 24 -6.70 12.48 9.93
N GLU A 25 -6.94 11.38 9.21
CA GLU A 25 -7.74 10.23 9.68
C GLU A 25 -9.22 10.56 9.99
N TRP A 26 -9.78 11.59 9.37
CA TRP A 26 -11.19 11.97 9.55
C TRP A 26 -12.17 10.83 9.24
N GLU A 27 -11.76 9.88 8.39
CA GLU A 27 -12.52 8.69 8.04
C GLU A 27 -12.81 7.77 9.25
N CYS A 28 -11.99 7.83 10.30
CA CYS A 28 -12.14 7.04 11.52
C CYS A 28 -13.43 7.37 12.30
N ASP A 29 -13.99 8.56 12.10
CA ASP A 29 -15.26 8.99 12.71
C ASP A 29 -16.50 8.32 12.09
N TYR A 30 -16.34 7.53 11.02
CA TYR A 30 -17.46 6.88 10.36
C TYR A 30 -18.00 5.69 11.18
N ASN A 31 -19.09 5.92 11.92
CA ASN A 31 -19.70 4.91 12.80
C ASN A 31 -20.24 3.65 12.07
N ASP A 32 -20.32 3.68 10.75
CA ASP A 32 -20.98 2.70 9.92
C ASP A 32 -20.00 1.76 9.19
N TRP A 33 -18.70 1.80 9.55
CA TRP A 33 -17.64 0.96 8.99
C TRP A 33 -17.96 -0.53 8.98
N SER A 34 -18.64 -1.05 10.00
CA SER A 34 -18.96 -2.50 10.06
C SER A 34 -19.83 -2.97 8.88
N ALA A 35 -20.79 -2.16 8.47
CA ALA A 35 -21.64 -2.47 7.32
C ALA A 35 -20.86 -2.32 6.00
N PHE A 36 -20.01 -1.28 5.92
CA PHE A 36 -19.12 -1.06 4.79
C PHE A 36 -18.17 -2.24 4.57
N TRP A 37 -17.50 -2.71 5.63
CA TRP A 37 -16.60 -3.86 5.59
C TRP A 37 -17.36 -5.10 5.14
N LYS A 38 -18.51 -5.40 5.75
CA LYS A 38 -19.31 -6.57 5.38
C LYS A 38 -19.74 -6.55 3.91
N ALA A 39 -20.14 -5.40 3.38
CA ALA A 39 -20.52 -5.27 1.97
C ALA A 39 -19.30 -5.44 1.04
N SER A 40 -18.14 -4.89 1.42
CA SER A 40 -16.88 -5.03 0.69
C SER A 40 -16.39 -6.48 0.68
N GLU A 41 -16.42 -7.16 1.82
CA GLU A 41 -16.04 -8.57 1.97
C GLU A 41 -16.90 -9.48 1.08
N ASN A 42 -18.21 -9.25 1.05
CA ASN A 42 -19.12 -9.99 0.18
C ASN A 42 -18.79 -9.75 -1.31
N ALA A 43 -18.57 -8.49 -1.71
CA ALA A 43 -18.22 -8.15 -3.09
C ALA A 43 -16.88 -8.78 -3.50
N ILE A 44 -15.88 -8.78 -2.60
CA ILE A 44 -14.58 -9.43 -2.82
C ILE A 44 -14.75 -10.94 -3.03
N ALA A 45 -15.52 -11.61 -2.18
CA ALA A 45 -15.75 -13.05 -2.23
C ALA A 45 -16.64 -13.49 -3.41
N GLU A 46 -17.55 -12.64 -3.86
CA GLU A 46 -18.33 -12.85 -5.08
C GLU A 46 -17.48 -12.66 -6.32
N ALA A 47 -16.70 -11.58 -6.39
CA ALA A 47 -15.76 -11.32 -7.48
C ALA A 47 -14.72 -12.44 -7.63
N GLU A 48 -14.26 -13.03 -6.52
CA GLU A 48 -13.30 -14.14 -6.55
C GLU A 48 -13.91 -15.34 -7.29
N ARG A 49 -15.20 -15.60 -7.13
CA ARG A 49 -15.89 -16.73 -7.78
C ARG A 49 -16.34 -16.40 -9.21
N GLY A 50 -16.29 -15.14 -9.62
CA GLY A 50 -16.82 -14.66 -10.89
C GLY A 50 -15.92 -13.62 -11.54
N GLN A 51 -16.54 -12.54 -12.02
CA GLN A 51 -15.86 -11.41 -12.64
C GLN A 51 -16.06 -10.19 -11.73
N LEU A 52 -14.99 -9.42 -11.52
CA LEU A 52 -15.08 -8.13 -10.87
C LEU A 52 -15.63 -7.09 -11.86
N ASP A 53 -16.86 -6.63 -11.59
CA ASP A 53 -17.50 -5.54 -12.32
C ASP A 53 -16.70 -4.23 -12.20
N SER A 54 -16.86 -3.32 -13.17
CA SER A 54 -16.14 -2.04 -13.17
C SER A 54 -16.57 -1.12 -12.03
N ASP A 55 -17.87 -1.07 -11.72
CA ASP A 55 -18.38 -0.20 -10.64
C ASP A 55 -17.96 -0.75 -9.28
N ASP A 56 -18.08 -2.07 -9.09
CA ASP A 56 -17.60 -2.72 -7.86
C ASP A 56 -16.09 -2.59 -7.70
N ALA A 57 -15.30 -2.64 -8.78
CA ALA A 57 -13.86 -2.36 -8.68
C ALA A 57 -13.58 -0.94 -8.19
N LEU A 58 -14.25 0.07 -8.77
CA LEU A 58 -14.06 1.47 -8.36
C LEU A 58 -14.51 1.71 -6.92
N ASN A 59 -15.60 1.06 -6.51
CA ASN A 59 -16.12 1.10 -5.15
C ASN A 59 -15.17 0.43 -4.14
N LEU A 60 -14.59 -0.73 -4.50
CA LEU A 60 -13.58 -1.40 -3.67
C LEU A 60 -12.30 -0.57 -3.58
N LEU A 61 -11.82 0.02 -4.69
CA LEU A 61 -10.64 0.89 -4.67
C LEU A 61 -10.86 2.11 -3.78
N TYR A 62 -12.02 2.74 -3.87
CA TYR A 62 -12.39 3.85 -2.98
C TYR A 62 -12.45 3.41 -1.51
N GLY A 63 -13.08 2.26 -1.24
CA GLY A 63 -13.18 1.71 0.11
C GLY A 63 -11.82 1.40 0.72
N ILE A 64 -10.93 0.76 -0.05
CA ILE A 64 -9.55 0.51 0.37
C ILE A 64 -8.85 1.83 0.68
N ALA A 65 -8.94 2.83 -0.20
CA ALA A 65 -8.30 4.13 0.02
C ALA A 65 -8.76 4.84 1.30
N ARG A 66 -10.05 4.79 1.64
CA ARG A 66 -10.59 5.43 2.85
C ARG A 66 -10.40 4.58 4.12
N GLU A 67 -10.20 3.29 3.96
CA GLU A 67 -9.91 2.34 5.05
C GLU A 67 -8.40 2.08 5.14
N ASN A 68 -7.60 3.13 5.15
CA ASN A 68 -6.14 3.07 5.18
C ASN A 68 -5.56 2.93 6.60
N GLU A 69 -6.33 3.28 7.63
CA GLU A 69 -5.90 3.28 9.03
C GLU A 69 -5.82 1.87 9.63
N THR A 70 -6.93 1.12 9.62
CA THR A 70 -6.95 -0.22 10.23
C THR A 70 -6.43 -1.31 9.29
N GLN A 71 -6.43 -1.02 7.98
CA GLN A 71 -5.94 -1.90 6.92
C GLN A 71 -6.68 -3.24 6.86
N TRP A 72 -7.93 -3.26 7.33
CA TRP A 72 -8.76 -4.45 7.34
C TRP A 72 -9.01 -4.99 5.94
N LEU A 73 -9.46 -4.14 5.02
CA LEU A 73 -9.83 -4.56 3.67
C LEU A 73 -8.62 -5.12 2.92
N ARG A 74 -7.45 -4.47 3.04
CA ARG A 74 -6.23 -4.96 2.39
C ARG A 74 -5.79 -6.32 2.93
N ARG A 75 -5.92 -6.56 4.24
CA ARG A 75 -5.58 -7.86 4.86
C ARG A 75 -6.58 -8.94 4.48
N PHE A 76 -7.86 -8.60 4.44
CA PHE A 76 -8.91 -9.51 3.99
C PHE A 76 -8.69 -9.95 2.53
N LEU A 77 -8.30 -9.01 1.67
CA LEU A 77 -8.10 -9.23 0.24
C LEU A 77 -6.98 -10.24 -0.09
N ILE A 78 -6.00 -10.42 0.81
CA ILE A 78 -4.92 -11.44 0.67
C ILE A 78 -5.51 -12.86 0.50
N GLY A 79 -6.66 -13.15 1.11
CA GLY A 79 -7.34 -14.45 0.98
C GLY A 79 -8.04 -14.69 -0.36
N TYR A 80 -8.07 -13.69 -1.25
CA TYR A 80 -8.82 -13.71 -2.51
C TYR A 80 -7.91 -13.34 -3.68
N PRO A 81 -6.97 -14.23 -4.07
CA PRO A 81 -5.85 -13.88 -4.95
C PRO A 81 -6.28 -13.43 -6.36
N ARG A 82 -7.39 -13.93 -6.91
CA ARG A 82 -7.86 -13.49 -8.24
C ARG A 82 -8.47 -12.09 -8.16
N THR A 83 -9.29 -11.82 -7.15
CA THR A 83 -9.83 -10.49 -6.91
C THR A 83 -8.72 -9.48 -6.63
N LEU A 84 -7.79 -9.84 -5.75
CA LEU A 84 -6.61 -9.03 -5.41
C LEU A 84 -5.80 -8.68 -6.66
N ARG A 85 -5.44 -9.68 -7.46
CA ARG A 85 -4.71 -9.49 -8.71
C ARG A 85 -5.43 -8.53 -9.65
N SER A 86 -6.74 -8.71 -9.83
CA SER A 86 -7.55 -7.85 -10.69
C SER A 86 -7.61 -6.42 -10.19
N LEU A 87 -7.74 -6.21 -8.88
CA LEU A 87 -7.77 -4.86 -8.28
C LEU A 87 -6.41 -4.18 -8.38
N ALA A 88 -5.31 -4.88 -8.09
CA ALA A 88 -3.97 -4.32 -8.16
C ALA A 88 -3.60 -3.87 -9.58
N ILE A 89 -3.97 -4.65 -10.62
CA ILE A 89 -3.77 -4.23 -12.01
C ILE A 89 -4.56 -2.95 -12.33
N ARG A 90 -5.81 -2.86 -11.88
CA ARG A 90 -6.66 -1.68 -12.12
C ARG A 90 -6.20 -0.46 -11.31
N SER A 91 -5.66 -0.65 -10.11
CA SER A 91 -5.26 0.46 -9.25
C SER A 91 -4.05 1.22 -9.77
N ALA A 92 -3.24 0.62 -10.64
CA ALA A 92 -2.09 1.30 -11.26
C ALA A 92 -2.49 2.60 -11.99
N SER A 93 -3.72 2.69 -12.52
CA SER A 93 -4.28 3.90 -13.14
C SER A 93 -5.30 4.64 -12.28
N TYR A 94 -5.54 4.20 -11.05
CA TYR A 94 -6.47 4.86 -10.13
C TYR A 94 -5.79 6.08 -9.48
N PRO A 95 -6.46 7.21 -9.26
CA PRO A 95 -5.77 8.43 -8.81
C PRO A 95 -5.37 8.41 -7.33
N ASP A 96 -5.93 7.52 -6.52
CA ASP A 96 -5.75 7.56 -5.07
C ASP A 96 -4.54 6.73 -4.61
N GLY A 97 -3.53 7.41 -4.06
CA GLY A 97 -2.32 6.78 -3.53
C GLY A 97 -2.60 5.78 -2.41
N ASP A 98 -3.67 5.99 -1.63
CA ASP A 98 -4.01 5.10 -0.51
C ASP A 98 -4.47 3.73 -0.96
N ALA A 99 -5.21 3.66 -2.06
CA ALA A 99 -5.55 2.36 -2.66
C ALA A 99 -4.30 1.68 -3.21
N LYS A 100 -3.43 2.45 -3.88
CA LYS A 100 -2.25 1.93 -4.57
C LYS A 100 -1.26 1.27 -3.62
N TRP A 101 -0.83 1.97 -2.57
CA TRP A 101 0.18 1.40 -1.66
C TRP A 101 -0.36 0.17 -0.93
N GLN A 102 -1.65 0.17 -0.59
CA GLN A 102 -2.29 -0.97 0.08
C GLN A 102 -2.32 -2.19 -0.81
N LEU A 103 -2.64 -2.01 -2.10
CA LEU A 103 -2.66 -3.11 -3.07
C LEU A 103 -1.25 -3.60 -3.40
N ALA A 104 -0.27 -2.69 -3.54
CA ALA A 104 1.13 -3.05 -3.71
C ALA A 104 1.66 -3.92 -2.55
N CYS A 105 1.34 -3.58 -1.30
CA CYS A 105 1.69 -4.42 -0.16
C CYS A 105 0.93 -5.75 -0.18
N SER A 106 -0.35 -5.74 -0.55
CA SER A 106 -1.20 -6.95 -0.50
C SER A 106 -0.81 -7.99 -1.52
N ILE A 107 -0.41 -7.61 -2.74
CA ILE A 107 0.08 -8.57 -3.74
C ILE A 107 1.38 -9.24 -3.32
N ALA A 108 2.23 -8.54 -2.56
CA ALA A 108 3.45 -9.10 -1.99
C ALA A 108 3.14 -10.04 -0.82
N ASP A 109 2.31 -9.62 0.12
CA ASP A 109 1.89 -10.45 1.26
C ASP A 109 1.18 -11.74 0.80
N ALA A 110 0.39 -11.66 -0.27
CA ALA A 110 -0.27 -12.81 -0.89
C ALA A 110 0.67 -13.70 -1.72
N CYS A 111 1.93 -13.29 -1.91
CA CYS A 111 2.91 -13.98 -2.74
C CYS A 111 2.35 -14.29 -4.15
N LEU A 112 1.69 -13.33 -4.79
CA LEU A 112 1.13 -13.57 -6.12
C LEU A 112 2.26 -13.93 -7.11
N PRO A 113 2.06 -14.93 -8.00
CA PRO A 113 3.10 -15.38 -8.91
C PRO A 113 3.68 -14.29 -9.82
N ASP A 114 2.87 -13.28 -10.13
CA ASP A 114 3.21 -12.13 -10.97
C ASP A 114 3.28 -10.81 -10.19
N ALA A 115 3.42 -10.86 -8.86
CA ALA A 115 3.51 -9.68 -8.01
C ALA A 115 4.61 -8.71 -8.46
N VAL A 116 5.78 -9.21 -8.86
CA VAL A 116 6.91 -8.38 -9.32
C VAL A 116 6.56 -7.59 -10.59
N GLU A 117 5.80 -8.19 -11.51
CA GLU A 117 5.33 -7.52 -12.73
C GLU A 117 4.29 -6.46 -12.39
N ILE A 118 3.30 -6.81 -11.55
CA ILE A 118 2.24 -5.90 -11.13
C ILE A 118 2.81 -4.71 -10.32
N LEU A 119 3.89 -4.91 -9.54
CA LEU A 119 4.55 -3.85 -8.78
C LEU A 119 5.25 -2.79 -9.64
N GLN A 120 5.60 -3.08 -10.90
CA GLN A 120 6.38 -2.19 -11.77
C GLN A 120 5.82 -0.76 -11.92
N PRO A 121 4.52 -0.53 -12.16
CA PRO A 121 3.96 0.82 -12.17
C PRO A 121 4.07 1.52 -10.81
N PHE A 122 3.86 0.82 -9.69
CA PHE A 122 3.87 1.43 -8.36
C PHE A 122 5.26 1.87 -7.90
N LEU A 123 6.31 1.16 -8.32
CA LEU A 123 7.71 1.56 -8.09
C LEU A 123 8.08 2.88 -8.80
N ARG A 124 7.29 3.30 -9.79
CA ARG A 124 7.47 4.53 -10.57
C ARG A 124 6.31 5.51 -10.38
N ASP A 125 5.48 5.30 -9.37
CA ASP A 125 4.32 6.15 -9.12
C ASP A 125 4.74 7.59 -8.83
N GLU A 126 3.86 8.56 -9.10
CA GLU A 126 4.13 9.97 -8.80
C GLU A 126 4.15 10.23 -7.28
N ASP A 127 3.36 9.47 -6.53
CA ASP A 127 3.31 9.54 -5.07
C ASP A 127 4.53 8.83 -4.45
N GLU A 128 5.29 9.59 -3.65
CA GLU A 128 6.45 9.06 -2.92
C GLU A 128 6.06 7.92 -1.98
N TYR A 129 4.92 8.03 -1.30
CA TYR A 129 4.48 7.04 -0.35
C TYR A 129 4.21 5.71 -1.05
N VAL A 130 3.60 5.75 -2.24
CA VAL A 130 3.37 4.55 -3.08
C VAL A 130 4.70 3.94 -3.51
N ARG A 131 5.66 4.73 -4.01
CA ARG A 131 6.98 4.22 -4.40
C ARG A 131 7.70 3.55 -3.23
N ARG A 132 7.72 4.21 -2.07
CA ARG A 132 8.36 3.73 -0.85
C ARG A 132 7.78 2.40 -0.38
N ARG A 133 6.45 2.32 -0.28
CA ARG A 133 5.75 1.09 0.12
C ARG A 133 5.95 -0.05 -0.88
N SER A 134 6.04 0.28 -2.17
CA SER A 134 6.30 -0.70 -3.23
C SER A 134 7.73 -1.23 -3.20
N LEU A 135 8.72 -0.41 -2.84
CA LEU A 135 10.10 -0.85 -2.64
C LEU A 135 10.20 -1.86 -1.49
N LEU A 136 9.57 -1.55 -0.34
CA LEU A 136 9.50 -2.48 0.79
C LEU A 136 8.81 -3.79 0.41
N ALA A 137 7.69 -3.71 -0.33
CA ALA A 137 6.96 -4.88 -0.81
C ALA A 137 7.77 -5.73 -1.81
N LEU A 138 8.66 -5.12 -2.60
CA LEU A 138 9.51 -5.82 -3.56
C LEU A 138 10.64 -6.61 -2.87
N SER A 139 11.13 -6.14 -1.73
CA SER A 139 12.28 -6.72 -1.01
C SER A 139 12.22 -8.25 -0.85
N PRO A 140 11.15 -8.85 -0.27
CA PRO A 140 11.07 -10.29 -0.12
C PRO A 140 10.77 -11.04 -1.44
N LEU A 141 10.25 -10.37 -2.47
CA LEU A 141 9.84 -10.99 -3.73
C LEU A 141 10.98 -11.07 -4.75
N CYS A 142 11.80 -10.01 -4.83
CA CYS A 142 12.92 -9.91 -5.76
C CYS A 142 14.08 -9.12 -5.13
N PRO A 143 14.84 -9.75 -4.21
CA PRO A 143 15.89 -9.08 -3.45
C PRO A 143 16.92 -8.35 -4.33
N SER A 144 17.33 -8.95 -5.45
CA SER A 144 18.30 -8.33 -6.37
C SER A 144 17.78 -7.05 -7.02
N GLN A 145 16.49 -6.98 -7.37
CA GLN A 145 15.92 -5.77 -7.93
C GLN A 145 15.67 -4.72 -6.84
N ALA A 146 15.23 -5.17 -5.66
CA ALA A 146 15.04 -4.30 -4.50
C ALA A 146 16.36 -3.64 -4.07
N GLU A 147 17.47 -4.38 -4.08
CA GLU A 147 18.81 -3.86 -3.79
C GLU A 147 19.20 -2.72 -4.74
N LEU A 148 19.06 -2.92 -6.05
CA LEU A 148 19.39 -1.90 -7.06
C LEU A 148 18.59 -0.60 -6.85
N LEU A 149 17.30 -0.74 -6.53
CA LEU A 149 16.44 0.40 -6.25
C LEU A 149 16.79 1.06 -4.91
N ALA A 150 17.11 0.26 -3.89
CA ALA A 150 17.48 0.75 -2.56
C ALA A 150 18.81 1.51 -2.59
N ILE A 151 19.83 1.03 -3.30
CA ILE A 151 21.10 1.75 -3.50
C ILE A 151 20.84 3.17 -4.03
N THR A 152 19.95 3.30 -5.02
CA THR A 152 19.55 4.61 -5.56
C THR A 152 18.70 5.40 -4.56
N GLY A 153 17.85 4.71 -3.79
CA GLY A 153 16.93 5.29 -2.81
C GLY A 153 17.60 5.94 -1.60
N ILE A 154 18.85 5.54 -1.27
CA ILE A 154 19.66 6.20 -0.22
C ILE A 154 19.87 7.69 -0.53
N ASP A 155 19.84 8.09 -1.82
CA ASP A 155 19.97 9.47 -2.28
C ASP A 155 18.63 10.20 -2.46
N SER A 156 17.50 9.61 -2.04
CA SER A 156 16.18 10.23 -2.21
C SER A 156 16.08 11.57 -1.48
N ALA A 157 15.40 12.53 -2.10
CA ALA A 157 15.07 13.80 -1.46
C ALA A 157 14.16 13.64 -0.23
N ASN A 158 13.35 12.58 -0.21
CA ASN A 158 12.44 12.28 0.89
C ASN A 158 13.12 11.39 1.95
N GLU A 159 13.07 11.81 3.20
CA GLU A 159 13.70 11.13 4.34
C GLU A 159 13.16 9.71 4.58
N TYR A 160 11.87 9.49 4.38
CA TYR A 160 11.26 8.18 4.59
C TYR A 160 11.65 7.21 3.48
N SER A 161 11.77 7.70 2.24
CA SER A 161 12.36 6.91 1.15
C SER A 161 13.80 6.47 1.48
N ARG A 162 14.63 7.35 2.05
CA ARG A 162 16.00 6.99 2.48
C ARG A 162 15.99 5.92 3.57
N MET A 163 15.12 6.07 4.57
CA MET A 163 14.95 5.06 5.64
C MET A 163 14.46 3.72 5.10
N ALA A 164 13.50 3.71 4.18
CA ALA A 164 13.01 2.48 3.56
C ALA A 164 14.07 1.80 2.69
N ALA A 165 14.87 2.58 1.95
CA ALA A 165 16.00 2.05 1.21
C ALA A 165 17.02 1.39 2.14
N LEU A 166 17.34 2.04 3.27
CA LEU A 166 18.24 1.46 4.26
C LEU A 166 17.69 0.15 4.86
N GLU A 167 16.39 0.12 5.16
CA GLU A 167 15.69 -1.08 5.66
C GLU A 167 15.73 -2.22 4.65
N VAL A 168 15.52 -1.94 3.35
CA VAL A 168 15.68 -2.97 2.31
C VAL A 168 17.11 -3.51 2.26
N LEU A 169 18.13 -2.64 2.28
CA LEU A 169 19.52 -3.11 2.27
C LEU A 169 19.85 -3.97 3.49
N HIS A 170 19.34 -3.60 4.66
CA HIS A 170 19.46 -4.39 5.89
C HIS A 170 18.79 -5.76 5.75
N ASP A 171 17.50 -5.78 5.38
CA ASP A 171 16.67 -6.99 5.41
C ASP A 171 17.13 -8.05 4.40
N ILE A 172 17.67 -7.63 3.26
CA ILE A 172 18.21 -8.55 2.25
C ILE A 172 19.66 -8.97 2.53
N GLY A 173 20.29 -8.42 3.57
CA GLY A 173 21.70 -8.67 3.88
C GLY A 173 22.66 -8.15 2.81
N SER A 174 22.37 -6.97 2.25
CA SER A 174 23.20 -6.35 1.22
C SER A 174 24.59 -5.96 1.74
N ASP A 175 25.62 -6.21 0.94
CA ASP A 175 26.99 -5.74 1.21
C ASP A 175 27.09 -4.20 1.26
N HIS A 176 26.09 -3.48 0.72
CA HIS A 176 26.01 -2.03 0.74
C HIS A 176 25.42 -1.46 2.04
N PHE A 177 24.85 -2.30 2.91
CA PHE A 177 24.16 -1.84 4.11
C PHE A 177 25.07 -1.02 5.04
N SER A 178 26.27 -1.51 5.35
CA SER A 178 27.16 -0.84 6.31
C SER A 178 27.55 0.57 5.86
N ASP A 179 27.91 0.74 4.59
CA ASP A 179 28.27 2.05 4.04
C ASP A 179 27.06 3.00 4.00
N ALA A 180 25.90 2.48 3.61
CA ALA A 180 24.65 3.25 3.59
C ALA A 180 24.24 3.70 5.01
N ALA A 181 24.32 2.80 6.00
CA ALA A 181 23.98 3.09 7.39
C ALA A 181 24.89 4.18 7.98
N LEU A 182 26.22 4.05 7.81
CA LEU A 182 27.19 5.04 8.26
C LEU A 182 26.95 6.41 7.64
N ARG A 183 26.61 6.44 6.34
CA ARG A 183 26.24 7.68 5.64
C ARG A 183 24.98 8.30 6.23
N LEU A 184 23.95 7.51 6.49
CA LEU A 184 22.66 7.99 7.00
C LEU A 184 22.68 8.35 8.50
N CYS A 185 23.67 7.91 9.28
CA CYS A 185 23.92 8.45 10.62
C CYS A 185 24.31 9.94 10.62
N ALA A 186 24.80 10.47 9.48
CA ALA A 186 25.13 11.88 9.30
C ALA A 186 24.03 12.68 8.56
N ASP A 187 22.84 12.09 8.35
CA ASP A 187 21.75 12.71 7.61
C ASP A 187 21.19 13.95 8.35
N PRO A 188 20.85 15.04 7.63
CA PRO A 188 20.34 16.26 8.25
C PRO A 188 18.91 16.14 8.82
N ASN A 189 18.12 15.15 8.38
CA ASN A 189 16.78 14.93 8.92
C ASN A 189 16.87 14.13 10.23
N GLU A 190 16.24 14.62 11.31
CA GLU A 190 16.40 14.06 12.65
C GLU A 190 15.93 12.60 12.83
N TYR A 191 15.12 12.07 11.93
CA TYR A 191 14.59 10.70 12.01
C TYR A 191 15.52 9.68 11.34
N VAL A 192 16.25 10.11 10.31
CA VAL A 192 17.08 9.22 9.50
C VAL A 192 18.27 8.63 10.29
N PRO A 193 19.05 9.42 11.08
CA PRO A 193 20.10 8.89 11.92
C PRO A 193 19.57 7.92 12.98
N LYS A 194 18.42 8.23 13.60
CA LYS A 194 17.79 7.35 14.61
C LYS A 194 17.49 5.98 14.00
N ARG A 195 16.91 5.94 12.79
CA ARG A 195 16.62 4.70 12.08
C ARG A 195 17.89 3.93 11.70
N ALA A 196 18.93 4.64 11.23
CA ALA A 196 20.20 4.01 10.92
C ALA A 196 20.86 3.37 12.15
N GLU A 197 20.87 4.08 13.28
CA GLU A 197 21.40 3.58 14.56
C GLU A 197 20.60 2.39 15.11
N GLU A 198 19.30 2.31 14.86
CA GLU A 198 18.47 1.15 15.22
C GLU A 198 18.87 -0.10 14.43
N LEU A 199 19.11 0.03 13.13
CA LEU A 199 19.43 -1.10 12.25
C LEU A 199 20.88 -1.60 12.39
N ILE A 200 21.78 -0.81 12.98
CA ILE A 200 23.17 -1.21 13.25
C ILE A 200 23.27 -2.14 14.48
N LYS A 201 22.29 -2.09 15.41
CA LYS A 201 22.32 -2.83 16.68
C LYS A 201 22.00 -4.31 16.53
#